data_AF-A0A3N6G7G8-F1
#
_entry.id   AF-A0A3N6G7G8-F1
#
_cell.length_a   1.000
_cell.length_b   1.000
_cell.length_c   1.000
_cell.angle_alpha   90.00
_cell.angle_beta   90.00
_cell.angle_gamma   90.00
#
_symmetry.space_group_name_H-M   'P 1'
#
loop_
_entity.id
_entity.type
_entity.pdbx_description
1 polymer ?
#
loop_
_entity_poly.entity_id
_entity_poly.type
_entity_poly.pdbx_seq_one_letter_code
_entity_poly.pdbx_strand_id
1 'polypeptide(L)'
;MRALLATSIGVTCAAALTLPLAVPASSAPTPQDASARPPSAAPESPGSGPPETREAVTEPHATTSDAPTPDAPTLDAPTLDAPTSDAPTPDAPASGTTGPDTTAADPAQRGTDQPSAPARSAADLPGSTQSLPMARLSSPSDRASGAAATQGLTRRDARPFSLVGVVWDDAGTELHGTVQIRTRATGTGTWSDWQDVETHNSEHAADLGSAERESGAVRGATAPLWVGDSDGVEVRVRPEAPDPQDRASTPLPLPGGLRLELVDPGEDPPRDPAQATAREAGRKTAGSDTPAASAGTTAARAAARARPYIGPRPRIVTRKGWGADERLRERNFAYTRTVKAAFVHHSATGNNYTCRQAPSVLRSIYRYHVRSSGWRDFGYNFAVDKCGTIYEGRAGGVTKAVLGAHTLGFNTNSMGIAVLGTYSSSNPPAAAVTAIAKLTAWKLGLFGANPKGKVTLVSGGSNKYRKGKRVKLNVISGHRDGFATECPGARLYKKLGKARTSSAKLQGR
;
A
#
# COMPACT_ATOMS: atom_id res chain seq x y z
N MET A 1 -17.04 -44.48 -31.11
CA MET A 1 -17.28 -44.29 -29.66
C MET A 1 -15.97 -44.58 -28.92
N ARG A 2 -15.68 -43.93 -27.78
CA ARG A 2 -14.34 -43.93 -27.16
C ARG A 2 -14.28 -44.87 -25.96
N ALA A 3 -13.29 -45.77 -25.94
CA ALA A 3 -12.85 -46.48 -24.75
C ALA A 3 -11.63 -45.74 -24.14
N LEU A 4 -11.48 -45.81 -22.82
CA LEU A 4 -10.38 -45.17 -22.09
C LEU A 4 -9.18 -46.11 -22.00
N LEU A 5 -8.00 -45.63 -22.42
CA LEU A 5 -6.71 -46.26 -22.13
C LEU A 5 -5.97 -45.36 -21.13
N ALA A 6 -5.79 -45.86 -19.91
CA ALA A 6 -4.92 -45.24 -18.92
C ALA A 6 -3.57 -45.96 -18.93
N THR A 7 -2.48 -45.23 -19.15
CA THR A 7 -1.11 -45.75 -19.10
C THR A 7 -0.34 -45.08 -17.96
N SER A 8 0.26 -45.90 -17.10
CA SER A 8 0.91 -45.46 -15.85
C SER A 8 2.35 -45.98 -15.77
N ILE A 9 3.31 -45.14 -16.16
CA ILE A 9 4.76 -45.32 -15.99
C ILE A 9 5.32 -43.90 -15.78
N GLY A 10 6.21 -43.61 -14.83
CA GLY A 10 6.77 -44.42 -13.74
C GLY A 10 7.97 -43.68 -13.16
N VAL A 11 7.89 -43.20 -11.91
CA VAL A 11 8.91 -42.31 -11.31
C VAL A 11 9.71 -43.05 -10.25
N THR A 12 10.99 -43.30 -10.55
CA THR A 12 11.96 -43.89 -9.63
C THR A 12 12.70 -42.80 -8.84
N CYS A 13 12.33 -42.60 -7.58
CA CYS A 13 13.14 -41.84 -6.63
C CYS A 13 14.22 -42.74 -6.01
N ALA A 14 15.49 -42.41 -6.21
CA ALA A 14 16.60 -43.03 -5.49
C ALA A 14 16.71 -42.43 -4.08
N ALA A 15 16.72 -43.28 -3.05
CA ALA A 15 16.92 -42.86 -1.66
C ALA A 15 18.41 -42.95 -1.27
N ALA A 16 18.98 -41.84 -0.81
CA ALA A 16 20.32 -41.83 -0.21
C ALA A 16 20.20 -41.94 1.32
N LEU A 17 20.87 -42.93 1.92
CA LEU A 17 20.93 -43.08 3.37
C LEU A 17 21.91 -42.07 3.99
N THR A 18 21.55 -41.51 5.14
CA THR A 18 22.49 -40.90 6.08
C THR A 18 22.21 -41.44 7.48
N LEU A 19 23.25 -41.86 8.20
CA LEU A 19 23.13 -42.39 9.56
C LEU A 19 23.14 -41.24 10.59
N PRO A 20 22.38 -41.34 11.69
CA PRO A 20 22.54 -40.46 12.84
C PRO A 20 23.74 -40.88 13.69
N LEU A 21 24.49 -39.92 14.22
CA LEU A 21 25.50 -40.15 15.27
C LEU A 21 24.87 -39.99 16.67
N ALA A 22 25.41 -40.73 17.64
CA ALA A 22 24.88 -40.82 19.00
C ALA A 22 25.35 -39.67 19.92
N VAL A 23 24.63 -39.49 21.02
CA VAL A 23 24.99 -38.59 22.14
C VAL A 23 25.04 -39.42 23.43
N PRO A 24 26.10 -39.31 24.26
CA PRO A 24 26.18 -40.04 25.53
C PRO A 24 25.35 -39.37 26.65
N ALA A 25 24.99 -40.15 27.67
CA ALA A 25 24.24 -39.69 28.84
C ALA A 25 24.96 -40.04 30.16
N SER A 26 24.58 -39.42 31.28
CA SER A 26 25.00 -39.83 32.63
C SER A 26 23.92 -39.62 33.70
N SER A 27 23.74 -40.69 34.48
CA SER A 27 23.00 -40.88 35.75
C SER A 27 22.33 -39.70 36.48
N ALA A 28 20.99 -39.77 36.63
CA ALA A 28 20.23 -40.31 37.80
C ALA A 28 20.62 -39.86 39.25
N PRO A 29 19.71 -39.91 40.28
CA PRO A 29 18.48 -40.72 40.38
C PRO A 29 17.20 -40.03 40.96
N THR A 30 16.13 -40.83 41.11
CA THR A 30 14.75 -40.51 41.59
C THR A 30 14.51 -40.93 43.06
N PRO A 31 13.38 -40.58 43.73
CA PRO A 31 12.12 -41.39 43.69
C PRO A 31 10.83 -40.53 43.57
N GLN A 32 9.61 -40.94 43.20
CA GLN A 32 8.90 -42.21 42.86
C GLN A 32 7.78 -42.63 43.87
N ASP A 33 6.52 -42.53 43.42
CA ASP A 33 5.30 -43.31 43.76
C ASP A 33 4.29 -43.05 42.60
N ALA A 34 3.76 -44.04 41.84
CA ALA A 34 2.68 -45.01 42.14
C ALA A 34 1.28 -44.35 42.28
N SER A 35 0.18 -44.76 41.61
CA SER A 35 -0.14 -45.80 40.58
C SER A 35 -1.45 -45.35 39.83
N ALA A 36 -2.20 -46.04 38.93
CA ALA A 36 -2.27 -47.42 38.41
C ALA A 36 -2.82 -47.47 36.94
N ARG A 37 -3.89 -48.25 36.62
CA ARG A 37 -4.48 -48.45 35.27
C ARG A 37 -6.02 -48.75 35.28
N PRO A 38 -6.71 -48.87 34.11
CA PRO A 38 -8.19 -48.82 33.97
C PRO A 38 -8.87 -50.11 33.45
N PRO A 39 -10.20 -50.07 33.25
CA PRO A 39 -10.86 -50.61 32.03
C PRO A 39 -12.00 -49.67 31.51
N SER A 40 -12.87 -50.00 30.54
CA SER A 40 -12.76 -50.61 29.18
C SER A 40 -14.19 -50.69 28.56
N ALA A 41 -14.29 -50.84 27.22
CA ALA A 41 -15.48 -51.27 26.44
C ALA A 41 -16.71 -50.34 26.28
N ALA A 42 -17.52 -50.65 25.24
CA ALA A 42 -18.83 -50.08 24.86
C ALA A 42 -19.84 -51.25 24.62
N PRO A 43 -21.13 -51.01 24.29
CA PRO A 43 -21.55 -51.21 22.87
C PRO A 43 -22.81 -50.44 22.34
N GLU A 44 -22.83 -50.27 21.01
CA GLU A 44 -23.93 -50.44 20.01
C GLU A 44 -25.25 -49.59 19.90
N SER A 45 -25.89 -49.77 18.73
CA SER A 45 -26.88 -48.97 17.94
C SER A 45 -28.36 -49.46 18.15
N PRO A 46 -29.43 -49.17 17.33
CA PRO A 46 -29.64 -48.35 16.10
C PRO A 46 -30.82 -47.32 16.22
N GLY A 47 -31.39 -46.64 15.21
CA GLY A 47 -31.11 -46.48 13.76
C GLY A 47 -32.32 -46.81 12.84
N SER A 48 -32.74 -45.89 11.93
CA SER A 48 -33.80 -46.10 10.89
C SER A 48 -33.83 -44.99 9.80
N GLY A 49 -34.51 -45.23 8.66
CA GLY A 49 -34.48 -44.40 7.43
C GLY A 49 -35.86 -43.95 6.84
N PRO A 50 -35.90 -43.45 5.58
CA PRO A 50 -37.02 -42.69 4.98
C PRO A 50 -37.87 -43.46 3.95
N PRO A 51 -38.85 -42.79 3.29
CA PRO A 51 -38.95 -42.88 1.81
C PRO A 51 -39.23 -41.54 1.07
N GLU A 52 -39.33 -41.60 -0.27
CA GLU A 52 -39.45 -40.49 -1.24
C GLU A 52 -40.90 -40.16 -1.66
N THR A 53 -41.12 -39.09 -2.46
CA THR A 53 -41.65 -39.21 -3.87
C THR A 53 -41.59 -37.87 -4.66
N ARG A 54 -42.02 -37.90 -5.94
CA ARG A 54 -41.78 -36.89 -7.02
C ARG A 54 -43.00 -36.00 -7.30
N GLU A 55 -42.79 -34.90 -8.05
CA GLU A 55 -43.51 -34.66 -9.32
C GLU A 55 -42.81 -33.60 -10.23
N ALA A 56 -43.27 -33.41 -11.48
CA ALA A 56 -42.64 -32.53 -12.47
C ALA A 56 -43.64 -31.98 -13.53
N VAL A 57 -43.50 -30.69 -13.91
CA VAL A 57 -44.21 -29.97 -15.00
C VAL A 57 -43.60 -28.54 -15.13
N THR A 58 -43.60 -27.78 -16.24
CA THR A 58 -43.49 -28.03 -17.70
C THR A 58 -43.22 -26.68 -18.42
N GLU A 59 -42.51 -26.68 -19.56
CA GLU A 59 -42.23 -25.51 -20.43
C GLU A 59 -43.47 -25.02 -21.21
N PRO A 60 -43.62 -23.70 -21.52
CA PRO A 60 -43.16 -23.22 -22.84
C PRO A 60 -42.69 -21.74 -22.94
N HIS A 61 -42.10 -21.42 -24.10
CA HIS A 61 -41.85 -20.06 -24.66
C HIS A 61 -43.09 -19.13 -24.58
N ALA A 62 -42.98 -17.78 -24.60
CA ALA A 62 -42.49 -16.98 -25.74
C ALA A 62 -42.52 -15.43 -25.50
N THR A 63 -42.23 -14.71 -26.60
CA THR A 63 -42.52 -13.29 -26.98
C THR A 63 -41.79 -12.10 -26.32
N THR A 64 -41.61 -11.09 -27.18
CA THR A 64 -41.05 -9.74 -26.97
C THR A 64 -42.11 -8.67 -27.23
N SER A 65 -42.08 -7.55 -26.51
CA SER A 65 -42.64 -6.27 -26.98
C SER A 65 -42.21 -5.08 -26.11
N ASP A 66 -42.30 -3.86 -26.67
CA ASP A 66 -41.84 -2.61 -26.07
C ASP A 66 -42.74 -2.03 -24.97
N ALA A 67 -42.14 -1.16 -24.14
CA ALA A 67 -42.85 -0.11 -23.39
C ALA A 67 -41.96 1.17 -23.33
N PRO A 68 -42.52 2.38 -23.49
CA PRO A 68 -41.74 3.58 -23.82
C PRO A 68 -41.10 4.29 -22.61
N THR A 69 -40.09 5.11 -22.89
CA THR A 69 -39.54 6.12 -21.98
C THR A 69 -40.48 7.33 -21.83
N PRO A 70 -40.78 7.80 -20.60
CA PRO A 70 -41.28 9.14 -20.37
C PRO A 70 -40.11 10.15 -20.26
N ASP A 71 -40.33 11.37 -20.75
CA ASP A 71 -39.32 12.44 -20.78
C ASP A 71 -38.94 12.98 -19.39
N ALA A 72 -37.74 13.56 -19.31
CA ALA A 72 -37.28 14.31 -18.16
C ALA A 72 -37.37 15.83 -18.45
N PRO A 73 -38.06 16.64 -17.62
CA PRO A 73 -38.14 18.07 -17.84
C PRO A 73 -36.79 18.75 -17.59
N THR A 74 -36.39 19.61 -18.52
CA THR A 74 -35.35 20.62 -18.30
C THR A 74 -35.79 21.60 -17.23
N LEU A 75 -34.87 21.97 -16.35
CA LEU A 75 -35.01 23.09 -15.42
C LEU A 75 -33.71 23.89 -15.44
N ASP A 76 -33.84 25.20 -15.64
CA ASP A 76 -32.72 26.11 -15.82
C ASP A 76 -31.89 26.30 -14.54
N ALA A 77 -30.58 26.51 -14.74
CA ALA A 77 -29.66 26.87 -13.66
C ALA A 77 -29.47 28.39 -13.67
N PRO A 78 -29.78 29.12 -12.57
CA PRO A 78 -29.52 30.55 -12.50
C PRO A 78 -28.02 30.83 -12.42
N THR A 79 -27.54 31.74 -13.26
CA THR A 79 -26.20 32.33 -13.16
C THR A 79 -26.08 33.09 -11.84
N LEU A 80 -24.92 33.02 -11.18
CA LEU A 80 -24.57 33.90 -10.08
C LEU A 80 -23.13 34.39 -10.26
N ASP A 81 -22.96 35.70 -10.18
CA ASP A 81 -21.71 36.39 -10.50
C ASP A 81 -20.60 36.15 -9.47
N ALA A 82 -19.36 36.21 -9.94
CA ALA A 82 -18.18 36.21 -9.09
C ALA A 82 -17.70 37.65 -8.87
N PRO A 83 -17.54 38.13 -7.62
CA PRO A 83 -16.92 39.43 -7.39
C PRO A 83 -15.42 39.37 -7.70
N THR A 84 -14.94 40.35 -8.46
CA THR A 84 -13.51 40.61 -8.63
C THR A 84 -12.90 41.19 -7.36
N SER A 85 -11.60 40.99 -7.17
CA SER A 85 -10.83 41.66 -6.12
C SER A 85 -9.38 41.87 -6.58
N ASP A 86 -9.06 43.10 -6.94
CA ASP A 86 -7.69 43.52 -7.27
C ASP A 86 -6.80 43.56 -6.03
N ALA A 87 -5.52 43.25 -6.21
CA ALA A 87 -4.44 43.53 -5.26
C ALA A 87 -3.12 43.74 -6.04
N PRO A 88 -2.32 44.77 -5.71
CA PRO A 88 -1.24 45.24 -6.58
C PRO A 88 0.07 44.45 -6.44
N THR A 89 0.87 44.44 -7.51
CA THR A 89 2.30 44.10 -7.51
C THR A 89 3.15 45.18 -6.84
N PRO A 90 4.17 44.81 -6.04
CA PRO A 90 5.29 45.67 -5.71
C PRO A 90 6.48 45.43 -6.66
N ASP A 91 7.13 46.51 -7.10
CA ASP A 91 8.32 46.48 -7.97
C ASP A 91 9.60 46.03 -7.25
N ALA A 92 10.61 45.66 -8.04
CA ALA A 92 11.97 45.42 -7.60
C ALA A 92 12.92 46.56 -8.06
N PRO A 93 13.89 46.99 -7.23
CA PRO A 93 15.03 47.79 -7.68
C PRO A 93 16.21 46.91 -8.13
N ALA A 94 17.09 47.47 -8.96
CA ALA A 94 18.15 46.75 -9.68
C ALA A 94 19.56 46.89 -9.05
N SER A 95 20.54 46.22 -9.66
CA SER A 95 21.95 46.18 -9.26
C SER A 95 22.67 47.53 -9.31
N GLY A 96 23.70 47.68 -8.46
CA GLY A 96 24.74 48.72 -8.55
C GLY A 96 26.14 48.10 -8.37
N THR A 97 27.19 48.76 -8.90
CA THR A 97 28.53 48.17 -9.10
C THR A 97 29.65 49.15 -8.74
N THR A 98 30.84 48.61 -8.40
CA THR A 98 32.09 49.33 -8.00
C THR A 98 32.04 49.94 -6.59
N GLY A 99 33.14 50.18 -5.87
CA GLY A 99 34.57 50.02 -6.21
C GLY A 99 35.42 49.56 -4.98
N PRO A 100 36.76 49.49 -5.10
CA PRO A 100 37.64 48.80 -4.14
C PRO A 100 38.30 49.70 -3.09
N ASP A 101 38.85 49.09 -2.03
CA ASP A 101 40.02 49.62 -1.32
C ASP A 101 40.85 48.47 -0.68
N THR A 102 42.12 48.73 -0.33
CA THR A 102 43.11 47.70 0.07
C THR A 102 44.09 48.15 1.16
N THR A 103 44.22 47.37 2.23
CA THR A 103 45.39 47.26 3.13
C THR A 103 45.19 46.03 4.05
N ALA A 104 46.15 45.36 4.69
CA ALA A 104 47.56 45.01 4.45
C ALA A 104 48.16 44.62 5.83
N ALA A 105 48.49 43.34 6.05
CA ALA A 105 49.34 42.79 7.15
C ALA A 105 48.89 43.04 8.63
N ASP A 106 49.35 42.31 9.65
CA ASP A 106 50.42 41.28 9.75
C ASP A 106 49.95 40.09 10.66
N PRO A 107 50.74 39.11 11.19
CA PRO A 107 50.33 37.70 11.10
C PRO A 107 50.38 36.90 12.43
N ALA A 108 50.28 35.57 12.27
CA ALA A 108 50.66 34.52 13.23
C ALA A 108 49.80 34.31 14.49
N GLN A 109 48.99 33.24 14.45
CA GLN A 109 49.26 32.07 15.31
C GLN A 109 49.13 30.77 14.49
N ARG A 110 49.88 29.73 14.89
CA ARG A 110 49.95 28.42 14.21
C ARG A 110 49.27 27.37 15.09
N GLY A 111 48.07 26.93 14.74
CA GLY A 111 47.26 26.02 15.57
C GLY A 111 46.51 24.96 14.76
N THR A 112 47.10 23.77 14.69
CA THR A 112 46.47 22.45 14.41
C THR A 112 45.26 22.40 13.48
N ASP A 113 45.46 21.93 12.24
CA ASP A 113 44.37 21.49 11.35
C ASP A 113 43.56 20.33 11.95
N GLN A 114 42.39 20.65 12.51
CA GLN A 114 41.34 19.68 12.74
C GLN A 114 40.36 19.76 11.55
N PRO A 115 40.08 18.65 10.82
CA PRO A 115 39.17 18.67 9.68
C PRO A 115 37.75 19.09 10.10
N SER A 116 37.44 20.37 9.93
CA SER A 116 36.13 20.93 10.20
C SER A 116 35.12 20.31 9.23
N ALA A 117 34.20 19.51 9.77
CA ALA A 117 33.17 18.87 8.97
C ALA A 117 32.42 19.95 8.16
N PRO A 118 32.23 19.78 6.83
CA PRO A 118 31.69 20.83 5.99
C PRO A 118 30.32 21.25 6.50
N ALA A 119 30.15 22.56 6.71
CA ALA A 119 28.90 23.13 7.21
C ALA A 119 27.76 22.73 6.25
N ARG A 120 26.85 21.87 6.74
CA ARG A 120 25.75 21.34 5.92
C ARG A 120 24.89 22.49 5.43
N SER A 121 24.91 22.73 4.12
CA SER A 121 24.06 23.75 3.50
C SER A 121 22.58 23.43 3.78
N ALA A 122 21.73 24.45 3.85
CA ALA A 122 20.30 24.28 4.10
C ALA A 122 19.52 23.62 2.93
N ALA A 123 20.21 23.16 1.89
CA ALA A 123 19.64 22.65 0.65
C ALA A 123 19.31 21.13 0.68
N ASP A 124 19.98 20.34 1.51
CA ASP A 124 19.77 18.89 1.53
C ASP A 124 18.38 18.51 2.08
N LEU A 125 17.69 17.64 1.36
CA LEU A 125 16.43 17.04 1.81
C LEU A 125 16.76 15.84 2.72
N PRO A 126 16.12 15.66 3.89
CA PRO A 126 16.27 14.44 4.68
C PRO A 126 15.98 13.18 3.86
N GLY A 127 16.95 12.26 3.86
CA GLY A 127 16.94 11.06 3.04
C GLY A 127 17.42 11.29 1.60
N SER A 128 17.69 10.23 0.87
CA SER A 128 18.22 10.31 -0.49
C SER A 128 17.58 9.29 -1.44
N THR A 129 17.79 9.52 -2.74
CA THR A 129 17.31 8.64 -3.82
C THR A 129 18.49 8.41 -4.77
N GLN A 130 18.91 7.16 -4.94
CA GLN A 130 19.98 6.77 -5.86
C GLN A 130 19.39 5.90 -6.98
N SER A 131 19.25 6.50 -8.16
CA SER A 131 18.88 5.82 -9.41
C SER A 131 20.12 5.15 -10.03
N LEU A 132 20.04 3.86 -10.33
CA LEU A 132 21.08 3.08 -11.00
C LEU A 132 20.54 2.46 -12.30
N PRO A 133 21.03 2.83 -13.49
CA PRO A 133 20.58 2.25 -14.75
C PRO A 133 20.96 0.77 -14.86
N MET A 134 20.01 -0.07 -15.27
CA MET A 134 20.26 -1.50 -15.46
C MET A 134 20.96 -1.78 -16.79
N ALA A 135 21.77 -2.84 -16.81
CA ALA A 135 22.41 -3.36 -18.01
C ALA A 135 21.94 -4.80 -18.29
N ARG A 136 22.19 -5.32 -19.50
CA ARG A 136 21.96 -6.73 -19.80
C ARG A 136 22.91 -7.60 -18.95
N LEU A 137 22.33 -8.53 -18.20
CA LEU A 137 23.03 -9.60 -17.50
C LEU A 137 23.04 -10.82 -18.41
N SER A 138 24.16 -11.06 -19.12
CA SER A 138 24.32 -12.23 -19.98
C SER A 138 25.15 -13.31 -19.31
N SER A 139 24.59 -14.50 -19.14
CA SER A 139 25.41 -15.72 -19.07
C SER A 139 25.97 -16.04 -20.48
N PRO A 140 27.13 -16.71 -20.61
CA PRO A 140 27.62 -17.19 -21.91
C PRO A 140 26.60 -18.07 -22.65
N SER A 141 25.77 -18.82 -21.91
CA SER A 141 24.68 -19.65 -22.45
C SER A 141 23.62 -18.87 -23.21
N ASP A 142 23.28 -17.67 -22.74
CA ASP A 142 22.09 -16.93 -23.20
C ASP A 142 22.30 -16.33 -24.59
N ARG A 143 23.57 -16.15 -24.99
CA ARG A 143 23.97 -15.70 -26.33
C ARG A 143 23.74 -16.78 -27.39
N ALA A 144 23.73 -18.06 -27.01
CA ALA A 144 23.55 -19.18 -27.93
C ALA A 144 22.08 -19.59 -28.13
N SER A 145 21.19 -19.24 -27.19
CA SER A 145 19.77 -19.64 -27.21
C SER A 145 18.82 -18.60 -27.78
N GLY A 146 19.28 -17.37 -28.04
CA GLY A 146 18.43 -16.26 -28.46
C GLY A 146 17.44 -15.79 -27.38
N ALA A 147 17.61 -16.22 -26.14
CA ALA A 147 16.70 -15.91 -25.03
C ALA A 147 16.63 -14.39 -24.76
N ALA A 148 15.43 -13.91 -24.44
CA ALA A 148 15.20 -12.51 -24.13
C ALA A 148 16.06 -12.09 -22.91
N ALA A 149 16.93 -11.11 -23.12
CA ALA A 149 18.04 -10.85 -22.21
C ALA A 149 17.55 -10.34 -20.84
N THR A 150 17.96 -11.05 -19.77
CA THR A 150 17.82 -10.57 -18.39
C THR A 150 18.52 -9.21 -18.26
N GLN A 151 17.90 -8.27 -17.56
CA GLN A 151 18.52 -6.98 -17.19
C GLN A 151 18.74 -6.91 -15.69
N GLY A 152 19.61 -6.03 -15.22
CA GLY A 152 19.81 -5.81 -13.78
C GLY A 152 21.20 -5.29 -13.42
N LEU A 153 21.60 -5.58 -12.19
CA LEU A 153 22.87 -5.20 -11.58
C LEU A 153 23.45 -6.37 -10.79
N THR A 154 24.69 -6.73 -11.09
CA THR A 154 25.54 -7.59 -10.25
C THR A 154 25.81 -6.94 -8.88
N ARG A 155 26.16 -7.78 -7.88
CA ARG A 155 26.51 -7.36 -6.51
C ARG A 155 27.44 -6.16 -6.51
N ARG A 156 27.05 -5.13 -5.76
CA ARG A 156 27.82 -3.92 -5.54
C ARG A 156 27.46 -3.26 -4.22
N ASP A 157 28.38 -2.48 -3.69
CA ASP A 157 28.11 -1.51 -2.64
C ASP A 157 27.23 -0.37 -3.17
N ALA A 158 26.50 0.27 -2.27
CA ALA A 158 25.65 1.42 -2.55
C ALA A 158 25.76 2.46 -1.43
N ARG A 159 25.18 3.65 -1.63
CA ARG A 159 24.90 4.54 -0.48
C ARG A 159 23.83 3.88 0.39
N PRO A 160 23.82 4.08 1.72
CA PRO A 160 22.81 3.48 2.59
C PRO A 160 21.37 3.70 2.11
N PHE A 161 20.53 2.69 2.21
CA PHE A 161 19.12 2.71 1.80
C PHE A 161 18.28 1.75 2.66
N SER A 162 16.97 1.98 2.77
CA SER A 162 16.06 1.08 3.52
C SER A 162 14.90 0.54 2.67
N LEU A 163 14.74 1.04 1.45
CA LEU A 163 13.69 0.67 0.50
C LEU A 163 14.23 0.63 -0.93
N VAL A 164 13.67 -0.26 -1.76
CA VAL A 164 14.03 -0.44 -3.18
C VAL A 164 12.79 -0.48 -4.07
N GLY A 165 12.96 -0.13 -5.34
CA GLY A 165 11.97 -0.37 -6.39
C GLY A 165 12.61 -0.30 -7.78
N VAL A 166 11.87 -0.65 -8.83
CA VAL A 166 12.36 -0.61 -10.21
C VAL A 166 11.43 0.26 -11.04
N VAL A 167 12.00 1.20 -11.81
CA VAL A 167 11.25 2.15 -12.65
C VAL A 167 11.70 2.10 -14.10
N TRP A 168 10.82 2.49 -15.02
CA TRP A 168 11.05 2.56 -16.46
C TRP A 168 10.37 3.79 -17.06
N ASP A 169 10.75 4.19 -18.28
CA ASP A 169 10.46 5.54 -18.77
C ASP A 169 8.97 5.79 -19.05
N ASP A 170 8.27 4.87 -19.74
CA ASP A 170 6.85 5.04 -20.04
C ASP A 170 5.93 4.36 -19.02
N ALA A 171 5.13 5.16 -18.31
CA ALA A 171 4.06 4.71 -17.42
C ALA A 171 2.82 4.12 -18.13
N GLY A 172 2.80 4.05 -19.47
CA GLY A 172 1.82 3.30 -20.26
C GLY A 172 2.22 1.85 -20.54
N THR A 173 3.52 1.54 -20.48
CA THR A 173 4.09 0.22 -20.76
C THR A 173 4.06 -0.65 -19.49
N GLU A 174 3.62 -1.90 -19.60
CA GLU A 174 3.61 -2.88 -18.51
C GLU A 174 4.88 -3.76 -18.51
N LEU A 175 5.33 -4.19 -17.33
CA LEU A 175 6.52 -5.02 -17.17
C LEU A 175 6.12 -6.51 -17.14
N HIS A 176 6.14 -7.13 -18.31
CA HIS A 176 5.93 -8.58 -18.46
C HIS A 176 7.19 -9.36 -18.06
N GLY A 177 7.25 -9.79 -16.80
CA GLY A 177 8.40 -10.52 -16.26
C GLY A 177 8.51 -10.51 -14.75
N THR A 178 9.57 -11.13 -14.23
CA THR A 178 9.85 -11.22 -12.79
C THR A 178 10.99 -10.28 -12.40
N VAL A 179 10.73 -9.36 -11.48
CA VAL A 179 11.75 -8.56 -10.79
C VAL A 179 12.14 -9.25 -9.49
N GLN A 180 13.42 -9.53 -9.30
CA GLN A 180 13.96 -10.10 -8.07
C GLN A 180 15.12 -9.26 -7.55
N ILE A 181 15.16 -8.99 -6.24
CA ILE A 181 16.19 -8.20 -5.57
C ILE A 181 16.74 -8.98 -4.38
N ARG A 182 18.03 -8.80 -4.07
CA ARG A 182 18.60 -9.08 -2.74
C ARG A 182 19.52 -7.96 -2.29
N THR A 183 19.59 -7.74 -0.98
CA THR A 183 20.38 -6.66 -0.38
C THR A 183 21.37 -7.19 0.64
N ARG A 184 22.38 -6.38 0.97
CA ARG A 184 23.31 -6.61 2.08
C ARG A 184 22.95 -5.69 3.24
N ALA A 185 22.71 -6.24 4.42
CA ALA A 185 22.32 -5.47 5.60
C ALA A 185 23.53 -4.71 6.17
N THR A 186 23.35 -3.43 6.52
CA THR A 186 24.44 -2.49 6.77
C THR A 186 25.42 -2.98 7.84
N GLY A 187 26.71 -3.00 7.51
CA GLY A 187 27.79 -3.40 8.44
C GLY A 187 27.83 -4.89 8.82
N THR A 188 26.93 -5.72 8.28
CA THR A 188 26.88 -7.17 8.63
C THR A 188 27.63 -8.07 7.66
N GLY A 189 27.99 -7.57 6.47
CA GLY A 189 28.45 -8.38 5.33
C GLY A 189 27.40 -9.35 4.74
N THR A 190 26.26 -9.51 5.41
CA THR A 190 25.29 -10.60 5.15
C THR A 190 24.28 -10.19 4.08
N TRP A 191 24.12 -11.04 3.07
CA TRP A 191 23.15 -10.88 1.99
C TRP A 191 21.84 -11.60 2.29
N SER A 192 20.72 -11.01 1.90
CA SER A 192 19.42 -11.70 1.88
C SER A 192 19.37 -12.77 0.78
N ASP A 193 18.41 -13.69 0.92
CA ASP A 193 17.88 -14.44 -0.21
C ASP A 193 17.26 -13.50 -1.25
N TRP A 194 17.01 -14.05 -2.44
CA TRP A 194 16.25 -13.36 -3.49
C TRP A 194 14.79 -13.17 -3.06
N GLN A 195 14.32 -11.92 -3.15
CA GLN A 195 12.94 -11.54 -2.89
C GLN A 195 12.31 -11.08 -4.19
N ASP A 196 11.11 -11.58 -4.49
CA ASP A 196 10.30 -11.11 -5.61
C ASP A 196 9.71 -9.73 -5.30
N VAL A 197 9.62 -8.86 -6.32
CA VAL A 197 9.00 -7.54 -6.23
C VAL A 197 7.76 -7.53 -7.12
N GLU A 198 6.64 -7.05 -6.59
CA GLU A 198 5.37 -6.95 -7.32
C GLU A 198 5.52 -5.99 -8.52
N THR A 199 5.40 -6.53 -9.73
CA THR A 199 5.57 -5.83 -11.01
C THR A 199 4.28 -5.18 -11.49
N HIS A 200 3.13 -5.78 -11.15
CA HIS A 200 1.82 -5.21 -11.44
C HIS A 200 1.50 -4.16 -10.36
N ASN A 201 1.90 -2.92 -10.64
CA ASN A 201 1.68 -1.75 -9.80
C ASN A 201 1.14 -0.54 -10.61
N SER A 202 0.84 -0.73 -11.90
CA SER A 202 0.27 0.30 -12.80
C SER A 202 -1.17 0.70 -12.43
N GLU A 203 -1.85 -0.10 -11.61
CA GLU A 203 -3.16 0.22 -11.02
C GLU A 203 -3.09 1.35 -10.00
N HIS A 204 -1.94 1.50 -9.35
CA HIS A 204 -1.66 2.56 -8.40
C HIS A 204 -1.18 3.78 -9.19
N ALA A 205 -2.12 4.44 -9.87
CA ALA A 205 -1.84 5.60 -10.71
C ALA A 205 -2.94 6.66 -10.64
N ALA A 206 -2.64 7.86 -11.13
CA ALA A 206 -3.61 8.93 -11.34
C ALA A 206 -4.50 8.65 -12.56
N ASP A 207 -5.75 9.13 -12.53
CA ASP A 207 -6.77 8.85 -13.56
C ASP A 207 -6.32 9.32 -14.97
N LEU A 208 -6.68 8.58 -16.03
CA LEU A 208 -6.37 8.93 -17.42
C LEU A 208 -7.09 10.21 -17.86
N GLY A 209 -6.32 11.21 -18.33
CA GLY A 209 -6.83 12.56 -18.59
C GLY A 209 -6.83 13.45 -17.35
N SER A 210 -5.88 13.24 -16.43
CA SER A 210 -5.64 14.12 -15.29
C SER A 210 -4.28 14.78 -15.40
N ALA A 211 -4.17 16.03 -14.92
CA ALA A 211 -2.93 16.80 -14.93
C ALA A 211 -1.76 16.14 -14.15
N GLU A 212 -2.02 15.12 -13.33
CA GLU A 212 -0.98 14.28 -12.74
C GLU A 212 -0.44 13.28 -13.77
N ARG A 213 -1.31 12.53 -14.46
CA ARG A 213 -0.92 11.55 -15.49
C ARG A 213 -0.37 12.19 -16.77
N GLU A 214 -0.77 13.42 -17.07
CA GLU A 214 -0.37 14.21 -18.25
C GLU A 214 0.86 15.09 -18.02
N SER A 215 1.44 15.07 -16.82
CA SER A 215 2.58 15.92 -16.43
C SER A 215 3.90 15.65 -17.17
N GLY A 216 3.99 14.58 -17.96
CA GLY A 216 5.23 14.11 -18.59
C GLY A 216 6.27 13.53 -17.63
N ALA A 217 6.07 13.65 -16.30
CA ALA A 217 7.02 13.21 -15.29
C ALA A 217 6.78 11.78 -14.76
N VAL A 218 5.57 11.24 -14.95
CA VAL A 218 5.15 9.95 -14.38
C VAL A 218 5.86 8.80 -15.10
N ARG A 219 6.56 7.96 -14.33
CA ARG A 219 7.26 6.76 -14.79
C ARG A 219 6.49 5.49 -14.47
N GLY A 220 6.73 4.44 -15.24
CA GLY A 220 6.35 3.09 -14.85
C GLY A 220 7.18 2.64 -13.65
N ALA A 221 6.57 1.90 -12.72
CA ALA A 221 7.19 1.56 -11.44
C ALA A 221 6.63 0.25 -10.87
N THR A 222 7.50 -0.62 -10.34
CA THR A 222 7.10 -1.73 -9.46
C THR A 222 6.54 -1.19 -8.15
N ALA A 223 5.85 -2.05 -7.38
CA ALA A 223 5.62 -1.74 -5.98
C ALA A 223 6.98 -1.58 -5.24
N PRO A 224 7.07 -0.69 -4.23
CA PRO A 224 8.29 -0.51 -3.46
C PRO A 224 8.45 -1.60 -2.40
N LEU A 225 9.64 -2.17 -2.24
CA LEU A 225 9.97 -3.20 -1.24
C LEU A 225 10.78 -2.59 -0.09
N TRP A 226 10.32 -2.72 1.17
CA TRP A 226 11.11 -2.35 2.33
C TRP A 226 12.09 -3.48 2.69
N VAL A 227 13.37 -3.16 2.64
CA VAL A 227 14.47 -4.10 2.89
C VAL A 227 15.09 -3.93 4.27
N GLY A 228 14.87 -2.76 4.91
CA GLY A 228 15.64 -2.38 6.10
C GLY A 228 17.05 -1.94 5.75
N ASP A 229 17.78 -1.46 6.74
CA ASP A 229 18.98 -0.64 6.51
C ASP A 229 20.09 -1.47 5.84
N SER A 230 20.37 -1.12 4.58
CA SER A 230 21.18 -1.87 3.62
C SER A 230 22.26 -0.99 2.99
N ASP A 231 23.42 -1.57 2.67
CA ASP A 231 24.58 -0.88 2.08
C ASP A 231 25.12 -1.56 0.81
N GLY A 232 24.45 -2.61 0.32
CA GLY A 232 24.78 -3.30 -0.92
C GLY A 232 23.55 -3.93 -1.59
N VAL A 233 23.58 -4.08 -2.90
CA VAL A 233 22.42 -4.55 -3.69
C VAL A 233 22.79 -5.40 -4.91
N GLU A 234 21.86 -6.27 -5.29
CA GLU A 234 21.86 -7.05 -6.53
C GLU A 234 20.42 -7.18 -7.02
N VAL A 235 20.17 -6.97 -8.31
CA VAL A 235 18.83 -7.02 -8.91
C VAL A 235 18.89 -7.75 -10.24
N ARG A 236 17.84 -8.52 -10.55
CA ARG A 236 17.61 -9.11 -11.87
C ARG A 236 16.15 -8.94 -12.27
N VAL A 237 15.94 -8.54 -13.52
CA VAL A 237 14.65 -8.43 -14.19
C VAL A 237 14.68 -9.43 -15.33
N ARG A 238 13.88 -10.47 -15.23
CA ARG A 238 13.74 -11.50 -16.27
C ARG A 238 12.47 -11.22 -17.06
N PRO A 239 12.52 -11.13 -18.40
CA PRO A 239 11.29 -11.12 -19.20
C PRO A 239 10.50 -12.40 -18.96
N GLU A 240 9.20 -12.32 -19.14
CA GLU A 240 8.32 -13.49 -19.15
C GLU A 240 8.71 -14.45 -20.29
N ALA A 241 8.70 -15.75 -20.02
CA ALA A 241 9.00 -16.76 -21.02
C ALA A 241 7.79 -16.94 -21.95
N PRO A 242 7.98 -17.21 -23.26
CA PRO A 242 6.91 -17.65 -24.14
C PRO A 242 6.13 -18.84 -23.54
N ASP A 243 4.81 -18.88 -23.75
CA ASP A 243 3.99 -20.00 -23.32
C ASP A 243 4.42 -21.26 -24.08
N PRO A 244 4.90 -22.34 -23.41
CA PRO A 244 5.29 -23.58 -24.08
C PRO A 244 4.16 -24.24 -24.88
N GLN A 245 2.90 -23.85 -24.64
CA GLN A 245 1.71 -24.37 -25.34
C GLN A 245 1.33 -23.52 -26.56
N ASP A 246 1.68 -22.23 -26.60
CA ASP A 246 1.45 -21.35 -27.75
C ASP A 246 2.75 -21.08 -28.53
N ARG A 247 2.91 -21.78 -29.65
CA ARG A 247 4.04 -21.64 -30.58
C ARG A 247 4.06 -20.31 -31.34
N ALA A 248 3.00 -19.50 -31.27
CA ALA A 248 2.99 -18.14 -31.80
C ALA A 248 3.37 -17.08 -30.73
N SER A 249 3.46 -17.46 -29.46
CA SER A 249 3.86 -16.53 -28.39
C SER A 249 5.31 -16.10 -28.58
N THR A 250 5.53 -14.78 -28.54
CA THR A 250 6.87 -14.17 -28.66
C THR A 250 7.24 -13.54 -27.32
N PRO A 251 8.52 -13.57 -26.90
CA PRO A 251 8.92 -12.96 -25.63
C PRO A 251 8.68 -11.45 -25.68
N LEU A 252 7.84 -10.93 -24.80
CA LEU A 252 7.61 -9.49 -24.71
C LEU A 252 8.89 -8.80 -24.22
N PRO A 253 9.37 -7.74 -24.89
CA PRO A 253 10.58 -7.05 -24.49
C PRO A 253 10.37 -6.32 -23.16
N LEU A 254 11.40 -6.35 -22.30
CA LEU A 254 11.40 -5.54 -21.08
C LEU A 254 11.31 -4.03 -21.41
N PRO A 255 10.63 -3.22 -20.56
CA PRO A 255 10.46 -1.79 -20.80
C PRO A 255 11.76 -1.01 -20.98
N GLY A 256 11.68 0.09 -21.74
CA GLY A 256 12.81 0.99 -21.96
C GLY A 256 13.21 1.77 -20.69
N GLY A 257 14.52 1.96 -20.50
CA GLY A 257 15.05 2.80 -19.42
C GLY A 257 14.90 2.24 -18.01
N LEU A 258 15.01 0.91 -17.85
CA LEU A 258 14.97 0.26 -16.53
C LEU A 258 16.07 0.78 -15.59
N ARG A 259 15.66 1.24 -14.41
CA ARG A 259 16.53 1.74 -13.34
C ARG A 259 16.14 1.09 -12.02
N LEU A 260 17.14 0.73 -11.21
CA LEU A 260 16.95 0.42 -9.80
C LEU A 260 16.95 1.72 -8.99
N GLU A 261 15.95 1.90 -8.15
CA GLU A 261 15.77 3.05 -7.28
C GLU A 261 16.03 2.64 -5.83
N LEU A 262 17.13 3.12 -5.26
CA LEU A 262 17.47 2.93 -3.85
C LEU A 262 17.01 4.15 -3.06
N VAL A 263 16.24 3.93 -2.00
CA VAL A 263 15.60 5.01 -1.24
C VAL A 263 15.97 4.94 0.24
N ASP A 264 16.63 5.99 0.68
CA ASP A 264 16.93 6.31 2.06
C ASP A 264 15.81 7.20 2.64
N PRO A 265 15.14 6.80 3.73
CA PRO A 265 14.07 7.58 4.37
C PRO A 265 14.58 8.83 5.10
N GLY A 266 15.88 8.95 5.33
CA GLY A 266 16.49 9.92 6.23
C GLY A 266 16.20 9.64 7.70
N GLU A 267 16.90 10.38 8.56
CA GLU A 267 16.72 10.35 10.01
C GLU A 267 15.27 10.48 10.45
N ASP A 268 14.92 9.86 11.58
CA ASP A 268 13.63 10.09 12.22
C ASP A 268 13.53 11.55 12.72
N PRO A 269 12.37 12.21 12.57
CA PRO A 269 12.18 13.55 13.09
C PRO A 269 12.42 13.57 14.62
N PRO A 270 13.08 14.61 15.17
CA PRO A 270 13.27 14.75 16.61
C PRO A 270 11.95 14.57 17.36
N ARG A 271 11.94 13.69 18.36
CA ARG A 271 10.71 13.36 19.09
C ARG A 271 10.28 14.52 19.96
N ASP A 272 9.17 15.13 19.58
CA ASP A 272 8.35 15.98 20.43
C ASP A 272 8.02 15.24 21.74
N PRO A 273 8.49 15.71 22.92
CA PRO A 273 8.29 15.04 24.20
C PRO A 273 6.81 14.81 24.54
N ALA A 274 5.91 15.70 24.10
CA ALA A 274 4.47 15.58 24.34
C ALA A 274 3.84 14.35 23.66
N GLN A 275 4.47 13.82 22.61
CA GLN A 275 4.00 12.60 21.92
C GLN A 275 4.47 11.31 22.60
N ALA A 276 5.53 11.36 23.42
CA ALA A 276 5.98 10.24 24.23
C ALA A 276 5.03 10.01 25.43
N THR A 277 4.76 11.08 26.20
CA THR A 277 3.87 11.02 27.37
C THR A 277 2.45 10.58 26.99
N ALA A 278 1.91 11.06 25.87
CA ALA A 278 0.60 10.64 25.36
C ALA A 278 0.54 9.16 24.91
N ARG A 279 1.67 8.53 24.57
CA ARG A 279 1.73 7.06 24.32
C ARG A 279 1.79 6.26 25.62
N GLU A 280 2.36 6.82 26.69
CA GLU A 280 2.49 6.14 27.98
C GLU A 280 1.22 6.25 28.84
N ALA A 281 0.60 7.44 28.90
CA ALA A 281 -0.69 7.65 29.57
C ALA A 281 -1.77 6.71 29.01
N GLY A 282 -1.88 6.62 27.68
CA GLY A 282 -2.79 5.70 26.99
C GLY A 282 -2.46 4.21 27.12
N ARG A 283 -1.37 3.84 27.80
CA ARG A 283 -1.08 2.46 28.25
C ARG A 283 -1.46 2.25 29.73
N LYS A 284 -1.45 3.30 30.56
CA LYS A 284 -1.80 3.22 32.00
C LYS A 284 -3.31 3.27 32.26
N THR A 285 -4.10 3.95 31.42
CA THR A 285 -5.58 3.99 31.53
C THR A 285 -6.28 2.77 30.92
N ALA A 286 -5.78 1.57 31.21
CA ALA A 286 -6.25 0.29 30.62
C ALA A 286 -6.61 -0.76 31.69
N GLY A 287 -7.20 -0.30 32.79
CA GLY A 287 -7.73 -1.08 33.90
C GLY A 287 -8.40 -0.14 34.90
N SER A 288 -9.48 -0.60 35.54
CA SER A 288 -10.44 0.21 36.32
C SER A 288 -11.28 1.19 35.44
N ASP A 289 -12.58 1.43 35.65
CA ASP A 289 -13.47 1.00 36.74
C ASP A 289 -14.91 0.62 36.31
N THR A 290 -15.63 0.02 37.28
CA THR A 290 -17.02 -0.50 37.29
C THR A 290 -18.07 0.64 37.31
N PRO A 291 -19.31 0.46 36.78
CA PRO A 291 -20.21 1.58 36.51
C PRO A 291 -21.03 2.09 37.72
N ALA A 292 -21.27 3.40 37.76
CA ALA A 292 -22.28 4.06 38.60
C ALA A 292 -23.56 4.38 37.79
N ALA A 293 -24.73 4.36 38.42
CA ALA A 293 -26.02 4.37 37.73
C ALA A 293 -26.86 5.65 37.90
N SER A 294 -27.42 6.11 36.78
CA SER A 294 -28.76 6.71 36.62
C SER A 294 -29.28 7.73 37.65
N ALA A 295 -29.19 9.03 37.30
CA ALA A 295 -30.26 10.01 37.54
C ALA A 295 -30.28 11.05 36.40
N GLY A 296 -31.46 11.39 35.84
CA GLY A 296 -31.59 12.47 34.82
C GLY A 296 -32.31 12.13 33.49
N THR A 297 -33.12 11.07 33.43
CA THR A 297 -33.65 10.49 32.17
C THR A 297 -34.68 11.36 31.41
N THR A 298 -35.24 12.42 32.00
CA THR A 298 -36.39 13.16 31.43
C THR A 298 -36.03 14.34 30.53
N ALA A 299 -34.87 14.99 30.69
CA ALA A 299 -34.50 16.17 29.88
C ALA A 299 -33.92 15.83 28.50
N ALA A 300 -33.28 14.66 28.35
CA ALA A 300 -32.49 14.33 27.15
C ALA A 300 -33.34 14.05 25.88
N ARG A 301 -34.65 13.83 26.01
CA ARG A 301 -35.51 13.35 24.91
C ARG A 301 -35.90 14.43 23.89
N ALA A 302 -35.80 15.72 24.24
CA ALA A 302 -36.19 16.83 23.38
C ALA A 302 -35.07 17.35 22.45
N ALA A 303 -33.80 17.03 22.73
CA ALA A 303 -32.64 17.52 21.97
C ALA A 303 -32.19 16.58 20.83
N ALA A 304 -32.98 15.56 20.51
CA ALA A 304 -32.64 14.52 19.54
C ALA A 304 -32.78 14.95 18.06
N ARG A 305 -32.18 16.11 17.68
CA ARG A 305 -31.79 16.33 16.28
C ARG A 305 -30.88 15.17 15.89
N ALA A 306 -31.24 14.44 14.83
CA ALA A 306 -30.60 13.17 14.48
C ALA A 306 -29.08 13.34 14.44
N ARG A 307 -28.37 12.66 15.35
CA ARG A 307 -26.90 12.74 15.42
C ARG A 307 -26.37 12.29 14.05
N PRO A 308 -25.61 13.14 13.32
CA PRO A 308 -25.16 12.77 11.99
C PRO A 308 -24.30 11.52 12.10
N TYR A 309 -24.49 10.57 11.17
CA TYR A 309 -23.87 9.24 11.18
C TYR A 309 -22.36 9.30 10.90
N ILE A 310 -21.61 9.87 11.84
CA ILE A 310 -20.18 10.18 11.77
C ILE A 310 -19.49 9.44 12.90
N GLY A 311 -18.59 8.52 12.57
CA GLY A 311 -17.82 7.82 13.59
C GLY A 311 -16.86 8.74 14.35
N PRO A 312 -16.50 8.43 15.61
CA PRO A 312 -15.54 9.22 16.37
C PRO A 312 -14.22 9.40 15.60
N ARG A 313 -13.71 10.64 15.53
CA ARG A 313 -12.46 10.93 14.83
C ARG A 313 -11.31 10.14 15.46
N PRO A 314 -10.62 9.24 14.72
CA PRO A 314 -9.46 8.56 15.27
C PRO A 314 -8.26 9.52 15.42
N ARG A 315 -7.31 9.15 16.27
CA ARG A 315 -5.97 9.75 16.24
C ARG A 315 -5.33 9.42 14.89
N ILE A 316 -4.93 10.46 14.16
CA ILE A 316 -4.21 10.39 12.88
C ILE A 316 -2.86 11.07 13.12
N VAL A 317 -1.77 10.39 12.80
CA VAL A 317 -0.43 10.99 12.77
C VAL A 317 -0.36 11.88 11.52
N THR A 318 -0.17 13.18 11.72
CA THR A 318 -0.06 14.16 10.63
C THR A 318 1.24 13.96 9.85
N ARG A 319 1.32 14.56 8.66
CA ARG A 319 2.54 14.55 7.82
C ARG A 319 3.80 15.02 8.57
N LYS A 320 3.70 16.13 9.31
CA LYS A 320 4.77 16.58 10.24
C LYS A 320 5.12 15.51 11.29
N GLY A 321 4.12 14.80 11.83
CA GLY A 321 4.29 13.79 12.87
C GLY A 321 4.94 12.48 12.42
N TRP A 322 5.02 12.19 11.12
CA TRP A 322 5.82 11.07 10.58
C TRP A 322 7.09 11.50 9.83
N GLY A 323 7.35 12.81 9.73
CA GLY A 323 8.54 13.37 9.10
C GLY A 323 8.43 13.52 7.58
N ALA A 324 7.25 13.79 7.04
CA ALA A 324 7.09 14.11 5.63
C ALA A 324 7.86 15.40 5.27
N ASP A 325 8.76 15.33 4.29
CA ASP A 325 9.33 16.55 3.70
C ASP A 325 8.34 17.13 2.67
N GLU A 326 7.67 18.21 3.07
CA GLU A 326 6.71 18.93 2.22
C GLU A 326 7.35 19.55 0.97
N ARG A 327 8.70 19.65 0.90
CA ARG A 327 9.44 20.11 -0.28
C ARG A 327 9.55 19.05 -1.40
N LEU A 328 9.13 17.81 -1.15
CA LEU A 328 9.05 16.78 -2.18
C LEU A 328 7.82 16.98 -3.08
N ARG A 329 6.63 17.13 -2.49
CA ARG A 329 5.36 17.21 -3.23
C ARG A 329 5.17 18.52 -4.01
N GLU A 330 4.23 18.50 -4.94
CA GLU A 330 3.64 19.71 -5.51
C GLU A 330 2.97 20.55 -4.41
N ARG A 331 3.00 21.89 -4.56
CA ARG A 331 2.42 22.84 -3.59
C ARG A 331 0.89 22.76 -3.51
N ASN A 332 0.22 22.58 -4.65
CA ASN A 332 -1.23 22.71 -4.82
C ASN A 332 -1.99 21.43 -4.45
N PHE A 333 -3.29 21.56 -4.17
CA PHE A 333 -4.17 20.44 -3.83
C PHE A 333 -5.32 20.31 -4.83
N ALA A 334 -5.43 19.16 -5.51
CA ALA A 334 -6.61 18.81 -6.30
C ALA A 334 -7.71 18.25 -5.39
N TYR A 335 -8.92 18.83 -5.43
CA TYR A 335 -10.07 18.38 -4.64
C TYR A 335 -11.19 17.82 -5.51
N THR A 336 -11.83 16.76 -5.03
CA THR A 336 -13.06 16.19 -5.58
C THR A 336 -14.28 16.70 -4.80
N ARG A 337 -15.49 16.46 -5.31
CA ARG A 337 -16.72 17.01 -4.69
C ARG A 337 -17.11 16.35 -3.36
N THR A 338 -16.71 15.09 -3.13
CA THR A 338 -17.15 14.29 -1.97
C THR A 338 -16.37 12.97 -1.89
N VAL A 339 -16.33 12.29 -0.73
CA VAL A 339 -15.79 10.93 -0.60
C VAL A 339 -16.93 9.91 -0.50
N LYS A 340 -17.25 9.25 -1.63
CA LYS A 340 -18.33 8.26 -1.75
C LYS A 340 -17.92 6.83 -1.37
N ALA A 341 -16.64 6.52 -1.49
CA ALA A 341 -16.10 5.18 -1.25
C ALA A 341 -14.68 5.24 -0.64
N ALA A 342 -14.29 4.17 0.03
CA ALA A 342 -12.93 3.90 0.47
C ALA A 342 -12.39 2.65 -0.24
N PHE A 343 -11.29 2.78 -0.97
CA PHE A 343 -10.52 1.66 -1.49
C PHE A 343 -9.42 1.29 -0.51
N VAL A 344 -9.44 0.05 -0.03
CA VAL A 344 -8.41 -0.53 0.83
C VAL A 344 -7.38 -1.24 -0.02
N HIS A 345 -6.13 -0.90 0.25
CA HIS A 345 -4.91 -1.34 -0.43
C HIS A 345 -4.00 -2.05 0.55
N HIS A 346 -3.04 -2.80 0.04
CA HIS A 346 -1.79 -3.06 0.76
C HIS A 346 -0.67 -2.25 0.10
N SER A 347 0.50 -2.11 0.74
CA SER A 347 1.65 -1.44 0.11
C SER A 347 2.54 -2.41 -0.68
N ALA A 348 2.35 -3.73 -0.52
CA ALA A 348 3.22 -4.80 -1.02
C ALA A 348 4.69 -4.76 -0.52
N THR A 349 5.02 -3.83 0.39
CA THR A 349 6.39 -3.53 0.87
C THR A 349 7.05 -4.59 1.75
N GLY A 350 6.43 -5.75 1.98
CA GLY A 350 6.90 -6.72 2.95
C GLY A 350 6.52 -6.38 4.41
N ASN A 351 6.64 -7.38 5.28
CA ASN A 351 6.08 -7.35 6.65
C ASN A 351 7.13 -7.28 7.78
N ASN A 352 8.42 -7.23 7.44
CA ASN A 352 9.57 -7.28 8.37
C ASN A 352 9.73 -6.01 9.25
N TYR A 353 9.39 -4.82 8.75
CA TYR A 353 9.54 -3.54 9.47
C TYR A 353 8.95 -3.56 10.90
N THR A 354 9.57 -2.89 11.86
CA THR A 354 9.02 -2.76 13.23
C THR A 354 7.97 -1.64 13.32
N CYS A 355 7.10 -1.65 14.34
CA CYS A 355 6.17 -0.52 14.60
C CYS A 355 6.89 0.83 14.80
N ARG A 356 8.21 0.83 15.08
CA ARG A 356 9.02 2.04 15.20
C ARG A 356 9.44 2.58 13.83
N GLN A 357 9.72 1.72 12.86
CA GLN A 357 10.12 2.07 11.49
C GLN A 357 8.94 2.44 10.57
N ALA A 358 7.68 2.34 11.03
CA ALA A 358 6.52 2.70 10.22
C ALA A 358 6.56 4.15 9.64
N PRO A 359 7.03 5.19 10.38
CA PRO A 359 7.29 6.52 9.80
C PRO A 359 8.36 6.50 8.70
N SER A 360 9.45 5.75 8.91
CA SER A 360 10.54 5.58 7.93
C SER A 360 10.03 4.91 6.65
N VAL A 361 9.24 3.84 6.78
CA VAL A 361 8.52 3.18 5.67
C VAL A 361 7.66 4.19 4.90
N LEU A 362 6.91 5.07 5.60
CA LEU A 362 6.15 6.14 4.96
C LEU A 362 7.04 7.13 4.21
N ARG A 363 8.14 7.59 4.81
CA ARG A 363 9.10 8.51 4.16
C ARG A 363 9.70 7.90 2.90
N SER A 364 10.11 6.63 2.93
CA SER A 364 10.61 5.92 1.75
C SER A 364 9.56 5.78 0.65
N ILE A 365 8.34 5.33 0.97
CA ILE A 365 7.24 5.18 -0.02
C ILE A 365 6.87 6.55 -0.63
N TYR A 366 6.81 7.61 0.19
CA TYR A 366 6.55 8.98 -0.26
C TYR A 366 7.63 9.48 -1.23
N ARG A 367 8.91 9.31 -0.85
CA ARG A 367 10.06 9.69 -1.67
C ARG A 367 10.11 8.88 -2.98
N TYR A 368 9.79 7.59 -2.95
CA TYR A 368 9.68 6.74 -4.15
C TYR A 368 8.59 7.24 -5.10
N HIS A 369 7.34 7.39 -4.64
CA HIS A 369 6.25 7.89 -5.49
C HIS A 369 6.60 9.22 -6.17
N VAL A 370 7.21 10.15 -5.44
CA VAL A 370 7.51 11.50 -5.96
C VAL A 370 8.76 11.55 -6.83
N ARG A 371 9.92 11.05 -6.35
CA ARG A 371 11.21 11.21 -7.06
C ARG A 371 11.45 10.12 -8.11
N SER A 372 11.03 8.90 -7.81
CA SER A 372 11.24 7.73 -8.67
C SER A 372 10.07 7.56 -9.66
N SER A 373 8.83 7.52 -9.16
CA SER A 373 7.62 7.32 -9.99
C SER A 373 7.04 8.62 -10.59
N GLY A 374 7.50 9.79 -10.16
CA GLY A 374 7.11 11.09 -10.73
C GLY A 374 5.72 11.63 -10.34
N TRP A 375 5.13 11.15 -9.25
CA TRP A 375 3.81 11.57 -8.78
C TRP A 375 3.85 12.90 -8.01
N ARG A 376 2.71 13.60 -7.93
CA ARG A 376 2.61 14.91 -7.27
C ARG A 376 2.75 14.83 -5.74
N ASP A 377 2.31 13.73 -5.14
CA ASP A 377 2.39 13.42 -3.71
C ASP A 377 2.12 11.91 -3.49
N PHE A 378 2.26 11.41 -2.26
CA PHE A 378 1.83 10.06 -1.83
C PHE A 378 0.44 9.73 -2.42
N GLY A 379 0.30 8.63 -3.16
CA GLY A 379 -0.94 8.37 -3.94
C GLY A 379 -2.19 8.08 -3.10
N TYR A 380 -2.01 7.54 -1.88
CA TYR A 380 -3.10 7.19 -0.96
C TYR A 380 -3.46 8.36 -0.04
N ASN A 381 -4.74 8.55 0.29
CA ASN A 381 -5.16 9.60 1.22
C ASN A 381 -4.73 9.32 2.67
N PHE A 382 -4.62 8.05 3.05
CA PHE A 382 -4.18 7.61 4.37
C PHE A 382 -3.34 6.33 4.28
N ALA A 383 -2.50 6.12 5.31
CA ALA A 383 -1.84 4.83 5.54
C ALA A 383 -2.19 4.26 6.93
N VAL A 384 -2.06 2.94 7.08
CA VAL A 384 -2.32 2.20 8.32
C VAL A 384 -1.19 1.19 8.54
N ASP A 385 -0.46 1.28 9.65
CA ASP A 385 0.56 0.28 9.97
C ASP A 385 -0.04 -1.03 10.50
N LYS A 386 0.77 -2.10 10.53
CA LYS A 386 0.36 -3.41 11.11
C LYS A 386 0.04 -3.34 12.61
N CYS A 387 0.34 -2.22 13.27
CA CYS A 387 0.19 -1.98 14.70
C CYS A 387 -1.07 -1.13 15.02
N GLY A 388 -1.83 -0.71 13.99
CA GLY A 388 -3.08 0.06 14.11
C GLY A 388 -2.91 1.58 14.17
N THR A 389 -1.71 2.12 13.92
CA THR A 389 -1.51 3.57 13.76
C THR A 389 -2.08 4.02 12.42
N ILE A 390 -2.85 5.11 12.40
CA ILE A 390 -3.35 5.76 11.19
C ILE A 390 -2.49 6.98 10.90
N TYR A 391 -2.09 7.15 9.64
CA TYR A 391 -1.27 8.25 9.15
C TYR A 391 -2.00 9.03 8.05
N GLU A 392 -1.81 10.35 8.04
CA GLU A 392 -2.14 11.21 6.90
C GLU A 392 -1.23 10.86 5.71
N GLY A 393 -1.82 10.53 4.56
CA GLY A 393 -1.11 10.28 3.31
C GLY A 393 -1.02 11.56 2.47
N ARG A 394 -1.75 11.61 1.35
CA ARG A 394 -1.83 12.79 0.47
C ARG A 394 -2.28 14.04 1.24
N ALA A 395 -1.50 15.11 1.09
CA ALA A 395 -1.62 16.35 1.85
C ALA A 395 -2.97 17.07 1.64
N GLY A 396 -3.43 17.81 2.65
CA GLY A 396 -4.73 18.51 2.64
C GLY A 396 -5.95 17.57 2.77
N GLY A 397 -5.75 16.25 2.72
CA GLY A 397 -6.81 15.24 2.61
C GLY A 397 -7.51 14.84 3.91
N VAL A 398 -7.05 15.27 5.09
CA VAL A 398 -7.55 14.74 6.37
C VAL A 398 -9.06 14.94 6.52
N THR A 399 -9.56 16.17 6.42
CA THR A 399 -11.01 16.46 6.43
C THR A 399 -11.60 16.56 5.02
N LYS A 400 -10.92 17.24 4.09
CA LYS A 400 -11.38 17.49 2.71
C LYS A 400 -11.27 16.27 1.77
N ALA A 401 -11.90 16.31 0.60
CA ALA A 401 -11.95 15.21 -0.37
C ALA A 401 -10.82 15.30 -1.43
N VAL A 402 -9.55 15.30 -1.01
CA VAL A 402 -8.39 15.42 -1.93
C VAL A 402 -8.31 14.24 -2.91
N LEU A 403 -7.97 14.52 -4.17
CA LEU A 403 -7.84 13.54 -5.23
C LEU A 403 -6.57 12.68 -5.04
N GLY A 404 -6.75 11.37 -4.92
CA GLY A 404 -5.66 10.39 -4.84
C GLY A 404 -5.09 9.98 -6.21
N ALA A 405 -4.08 9.13 -6.15
CA ALA A 405 -3.46 8.40 -7.26
C ALA A 405 -3.20 6.95 -6.81
N HIS A 406 -4.25 6.29 -6.33
CA HIS A 406 -4.22 4.97 -5.69
C HIS A 406 -5.04 3.90 -6.41
N THR A 407 -6.00 4.30 -7.27
CA THR A 407 -6.89 3.40 -8.01
C THR A 407 -7.22 4.02 -9.35
N LEU A 408 -6.43 3.67 -10.35
CA LEU A 408 -6.62 4.10 -11.73
C LEU A 408 -8.07 3.84 -12.19
N GLY A 409 -8.77 4.93 -12.50
CA GLY A 409 -10.17 4.92 -12.93
C GLY A 409 -11.20 5.15 -11.81
N PHE A 410 -10.82 5.16 -10.53
CA PHE A 410 -11.73 5.44 -9.41
C PHE A 410 -11.15 6.36 -8.32
N ASN A 411 -10.05 7.07 -8.57
CA ASN A 411 -9.54 8.09 -7.65
C ASN A 411 -10.58 9.19 -7.40
N THR A 412 -11.32 9.55 -8.44
CA THR A 412 -12.33 10.62 -8.42
C THR A 412 -13.55 10.29 -7.53
N ASN A 413 -13.76 11.12 -6.49
CA ASN A 413 -14.76 10.98 -5.41
C ASN A 413 -14.59 9.75 -4.48
N SER A 414 -13.37 9.23 -4.31
CA SER A 414 -13.08 8.18 -3.34
C SER A 414 -11.92 8.55 -2.41
N MET A 415 -11.44 7.59 -1.61
CA MET A 415 -10.17 7.70 -0.90
C MET A 415 -9.44 6.36 -0.86
N GLY A 416 -8.11 6.40 -0.92
CA GLY A 416 -7.23 5.25 -0.76
C GLY A 416 -6.71 5.11 0.66
N ILE A 417 -6.73 3.89 1.20
CA ILE A 417 -6.12 3.51 2.48
C ILE A 417 -5.07 2.42 2.21
N ALA A 418 -3.78 2.76 2.30
CA ALA A 418 -2.69 1.78 2.22
C ALA A 418 -2.43 1.11 3.57
N VAL A 419 -2.64 -0.20 3.67
CA VAL A 419 -2.20 -0.97 4.84
C VAL A 419 -0.76 -1.41 4.61
N LEU A 420 0.18 -0.94 5.44
CA LEU A 420 1.60 -1.19 5.28
C LEU A 420 1.91 -2.69 5.46
N GLY A 421 2.36 -3.34 4.40
CA GLY A 421 2.70 -4.75 4.36
C GLY A 421 2.21 -5.47 3.11
N THR A 422 2.37 -6.79 3.11
CA THR A 422 1.94 -7.69 2.02
C THR A 422 0.99 -8.74 2.60
N TYR A 423 -0.25 -8.77 2.13
CA TYR A 423 -1.34 -9.55 2.74
C TYR A 423 -2.01 -10.56 1.80
N SER A 424 -1.27 -11.02 0.79
CA SER A 424 -1.70 -12.08 -0.14
C SER A 424 -1.75 -13.43 0.58
N SER A 425 -0.65 -13.82 1.24
CA SER A 425 -0.54 -15.04 2.07
C SER A 425 -0.66 -14.76 3.57
N SER A 426 -0.03 -13.69 4.08
CA SER A 426 -0.01 -13.30 5.50
C SER A 426 -1.31 -12.66 5.98
N ASN A 427 -1.77 -12.98 7.20
CA ASN A 427 -2.96 -12.36 7.79
C ASN A 427 -2.67 -10.93 8.30
N PRO A 428 -3.51 -9.92 8.02
CA PRO A 428 -3.37 -8.60 8.63
C PRO A 428 -3.74 -8.65 10.13
N PRO A 429 -2.98 -7.97 11.02
CA PRO A 429 -3.32 -7.91 12.43
C PRO A 429 -4.67 -7.24 12.70
N ALA A 430 -5.32 -7.64 13.80
CA ALA A 430 -6.61 -7.08 14.21
C ALA A 430 -6.56 -5.56 14.45
N ALA A 431 -5.41 -5.03 14.85
CA ALA A 431 -5.17 -3.60 15.04
C ALA A 431 -5.34 -2.82 13.72
N ALA A 432 -4.73 -3.28 12.63
CA ALA A 432 -4.86 -2.66 11.30
C ALA A 432 -6.31 -2.69 10.79
N VAL A 433 -7.00 -3.83 10.91
CA VAL A 433 -8.42 -3.95 10.52
C VAL A 433 -9.32 -3.02 11.35
N THR A 434 -9.01 -2.84 12.64
CA THR A 434 -9.71 -1.93 13.54
C THR A 434 -9.43 -0.46 13.19
N ALA A 435 -8.21 -0.13 12.79
CA ALA A 435 -7.82 1.20 12.32
C ALA A 435 -8.56 1.59 11.03
N ILE A 436 -8.66 0.68 10.06
CA ILE A 436 -9.48 0.87 8.85
C ILE A 436 -10.94 1.14 9.23
N ALA A 437 -11.51 0.36 10.16
CA ALA A 437 -12.89 0.55 10.62
C ALA A 437 -13.11 1.94 11.26
N LYS A 438 -12.20 2.38 12.15
CA LYS A 438 -12.27 3.71 12.79
C LYS A 438 -12.11 4.86 11.78
N LEU A 439 -11.12 4.76 10.89
CA LEU A 439 -10.87 5.76 9.85
C LEU A 439 -12.06 5.90 8.90
N THR A 440 -12.58 4.79 8.38
CA THR A 440 -13.72 4.80 7.45
C THR A 440 -15.00 5.29 8.12
N ALA A 441 -15.27 4.91 9.38
CA ALA A 441 -16.48 5.35 10.09
C ALA A 441 -16.56 6.87 10.21
N TRP A 442 -15.45 7.50 10.62
CA TRP A 442 -15.34 8.95 10.68
C TRP A 442 -15.35 9.58 9.28
N LYS A 443 -14.40 9.20 8.43
CA LYS A 443 -14.11 9.91 7.17
C LYS A 443 -15.23 9.78 6.14
N LEU A 444 -15.88 8.62 6.01
CA LEU A 444 -17.07 8.47 5.16
C LEU A 444 -18.29 9.16 5.78
N GLY A 445 -18.36 9.22 7.11
CA GLY A 445 -19.41 9.92 7.83
C GLY A 445 -19.44 11.42 7.54
N LEU A 446 -18.27 12.06 7.42
CA LEU A 446 -18.15 13.47 6.98
C LEU A 446 -18.83 13.75 5.63
N PHE A 447 -19.05 12.73 4.80
CA PHE A 447 -19.70 12.80 3.49
C PHE A 447 -21.01 11.98 3.43
N GLY A 448 -21.56 11.60 4.59
CA GLY A 448 -22.84 10.88 4.73
C GLY A 448 -22.84 9.40 4.33
N ALA A 449 -21.73 8.86 3.82
CA ALA A 449 -21.68 7.52 3.23
C ALA A 449 -21.71 6.40 4.29
N ASN A 450 -22.59 5.41 4.07
CA ASN A 450 -22.81 4.26 4.96
C ASN A 450 -21.80 3.12 4.67
N PRO A 451 -20.93 2.72 5.61
CA PRO A 451 -19.92 1.68 5.41
C PRO A 451 -20.43 0.29 5.01
N LYS A 452 -21.66 -0.09 5.41
CA LYS A 452 -22.33 -1.34 4.99
C LYS A 452 -22.97 -1.23 3.58
N GLY A 453 -23.07 -0.04 3.03
CA GLY A 453 -23.79 0.25 1.80
C GLY A 453 -23.07 -0.13 0.51
N LYS A 454 -23.82 -0.05 -0.59
CA LYS A 454 -23.30 -0.03 -1.96
C LYS A 454 -23.30 1.40 -2.49
N VAL A 455 -22.42 1.70 -3.45
CA VAL A 455 -22.41 2.99 -4.14
C VAL A 455 -22.06 2.80 -5.62
N THR A 456 -22.63 3.64 -6.48
CA THR A 456 -22.30 3.66 -7.91
C THR A 456 -21.26 4.74 -8.19
N LEU A 457 -20.10 4.32 -8.67
CA LEU A 457 -19.07 5.21 -9.21
C LEU A 457 -19.05 5.11 -10.75
N VAL A 458 -18.39 6.06 -11.41
CA VAL A 458 -18.13 6.05 -12.86
C VAL A 458 -16.64 5.81 -13.05
N SER A 459 -16.25 4.83 -13.87
CA SER A 459 -14.85 4.59 -14.19
C SER A 459 -14.28 5.72 -15.05
N GLY A 460 -13.13 6.27 -14.65
CA GLY A 460 -12.26 7.10 -15.50
C GLY A 460 -11.51 6.30 -16.56
N GLY A 461 -11.52 4.97 -16.47
CA GLY A 461 -10.79 4.02 -17.31
C GLY A 461 -9.82 3.17 -16.49
N SER A 462 -9.99 1.85 -16.56
CA SER A 462 -9.09 0.84 -15.97
C SER A 462 -9.06 -0.42 -16.84
N ASN A 463 -8.09 -1.31 -16.62
CA ASN A 463 -8.02 -2.61 -17.32
C ASN A 463 -9.28 -3.49 -17.10
N LYS A 464 -10.02 -3.24 -16.02
CA LYS A 464 -11.24 -3.96 -15.63
C LYS A 464 -12.54 -3.26 -16.05
N TYR A 465 -12.54 -1.93 -16.15
CA TYR A 465 -13.74 -1.14 -16.47
C TYR A 465 -13.42 0.04 -17.39
N ARG A 466 -13.88 -0.03 -18.64
CA ARG A 466 -13.79 1.07 -19.63
C ARG A 466 -14.31 2.41 -19.09
N LYS A 467 -13.71 3.51 -19.57
CA LYS A 467 -14.10 4.90 -19.23
C LYS A 467 -15.62 5.11 -19.42
N GLY A 468 -16.25 5.84 -18.51
CA GLY A 468 -17.70 6.07 -18.48
C GLY A 468 -18.54 4.92 -17.91
N LYS A 469 -18.00 3.72 -17.66
CA LYS A 469 -18.78 2.61 -17.09
C LYS A 469 -19.24 2.93 -15.66
N ARG A 470 -20.55 2.94 -15.43
CA ARG A 470 -21.15 2.95 -14.09
C ARG A 470 -20.94 1.58 -13.42
N VAL A 471 -20.35 1.55 -12.22
CA VAL A 471 -20.02 0.32 -11.47
C VAL A 471 -20.55 0.42 -10.04
N LYS A 472 -21.29 -0.60 -9.59
CA LYS A 472 -21.92 -0.68 -8.26
C LYS A 472 -21.00 -1.42 -7.27
N LEU A 473 -20.22 -0.64 -6.52
CA LEU A 473 -19.20 -1.11 -5.60
C LEU A 473 -19.71 -1.16 -4.14
N ASN A 474 -18.88 -1.68 -3.23
CA ASN A 474 -19.11 -1.50 -1.80
C ASN A 474 -18.60 -0.11 -1.38
N VAL A 475 -19.22 0.52 -0.38
CA VAL A 475 -18.73 1.81 0.15
C VAL A 475 -17.33 1.67 0.80
N ILE A 476 -16.98 0.49 1.33
CA ILE A 476 -15.59 0.10 1.58
C ILE A 476 -15.27 -1.08 0.67
N SER A 477 -14.42 -0.86 -0.34
CA SER A 477 -14.03 -1.85 -1.35
C SER A 477 -12.53 -2.17 -1.28
N GLY A 478 -12.10 -3.30 -1.84
CA GLY A 478 -10.68 -3.58 -2.05
C GLY A 478 -10.21 -3.04 -3.41
N HIS A 479 -8.90 -2.89 -3.63
CA HIS A 479 -8.42 -2.43 -4.95
C HIS A 479 -8.94 -3.31 -6.10
N ARG A 480 -8.83 -4.64 -5.94
CA ARG A 480 -9.38 -5.66 -6.84
C ARG A 480 -10.87 -5.54 -7.17
N ASP A 481 -11.64 -4.72 -6.44
CA ASP A 481 -13.03 -4.44 -6.80
C ASP A 481 -13.11 -3.50 -8.02
N GLY A 482 -12.24 -2.48 -8.10
CA GLY A 482 -12.21 -1.47 -9.17
C GLY A 482 -11.18 -1.69 -10.29
N PHE A 483 -10.12 -2.45 -10.02
CA PHE A 483 -9.04 -2.77 -10.97
C PHE A 483 -8.82 -4.29 -11.01
N ALA A 484 -8.20 -4.85 -12.06
CA ALA A 484 -7.75 -6.24 -12.06
C ALA A 484 -6.32 -6.30 -11.52
N THR A 485 -6.22 -6.63 -10.22
CA THR A 485 -5.02 -6.65 -9.38
C THR A 485 -5.25 -7.63 -8.23
N GLU A 486 -4.19 -8.18 -7.63
CA GLU A 486 -4.30 -8.90 -6.35
C GLU A 486 -4.40 -7.97 -5.13
N CYS A 487 -4.08 -6.67 -5.23
CA CYS A 487 -4.21 -5.71 -4.13
C CYS A 487 -5.67 -5.68 -3.57
N PRO A 488 -5.93 -5.71 -2.24
CA PRO A 488 -5.01 -5.58 -1.10
C PRO A 488 -4.47 -6.93 -0.57
N GLY A 489 -4.40 -7.96 -1.41
CA GLY A 489 -4.04 -9.33 -1.03
C GLY A 489 -5.21 -10.11 -0.43
N ALA A 490 -5.29 -11.40 -0.74
CA ALA A 490 -6.43 -12.25 -0.44
C ALA A 490 -6.80 -12.34 1.06
N ARG A 491 -5.84 -12.26 2.00
CA ARG A 491 -6.14 -12.31 3.44
C ARG A 491 -6.78 -11.02 3.95
N LEU A 492 -6.31 -9.86 3.50
CA LEU A 492 -6.85 -8.56 3.89
C LEU A 492 -8.19 -8.27 3.18
N TYR A 493 -8.33 -8.64 1.91
CA TYR A 493 -9.62 -8.58 1.20
C TYR A 493 -10.72 -9.37 1.96
N LYS A 494 -10.39 -10.58 2.44
CA LYS A 494 -11.29 -11.40 3.28
C LYS A 494 -11.68 -10.76 4.63
N LYS A 495 -10.99 -9.71 5.11
CA LYS A 495 -11.37 -8.97 6.33
C LYS A 495 -12.28 -7.76 6.07
N LEU A 496 -12.48 -7.33 4.82
CA LEU A 496 -13.25 -6.11 4.52
C LEU A 496 -14.73 -6.20 4.95
N GLY A 497 -15.33 -7.39 4.97
CA GLY A 497 -16.67 -7.61 5.55
C GLY A 497 -16.75 -7.20 7.03
N LYS A 498 -15.75 -7.60 7.84
CA LYS A 498 -15.65 -7.17 9.25
C LYS A 498 -15.42 -5.66 9.36
N ALA A 499 -14.57 -5.09 8.50
CA ALA A 499 -14.32 -3.65 8.48
C ALA A 499 -15.61 -2.84 8.22
N ARG A 500 -16.44 -3.24 7.23
CA ARG A 500 -17.75 -2.63 6.94
C ARG A 500 -18.68 -2.65 8.16
N THR A 501 -18.88 -3.80 8.78
CA THR A 501 -19.77 -3.95 9.95
C THR A 501 -19.28 -3.17 11.16
N SER A 502 -17.97 -3.24 11.48
CA SER A 502 -17.39 -2.47 12.58
C SER A 502 -17.43 -0.95 12.33
N SER A 503 -17.22 -0.52 11.08
CA SER A 503 -17.26 0.88 10.66
C SER A 503 -18.67 1.47 10.74
N ALA A 504 -19.68 0.71 10.29
CA ALA A 504 -21.08 1.09 10.44
C ALA A 504 -21.52 1.19 11.91
N LYS A 505 -21.14 0.20 12.75
CA LYS A 505 -21.42 0.26 14.20
C LYS A 505 -20.81 1.52 14.85
N LEU A 506 -19.61 1.92 14.42
CA LEU A 506 -18.96 3.15 14.88
C LEU A 506 -19.65 4.44 14.39
N GLN A 507 -20.37 4.42 13.27
CA GLN A 507 -21.28 5.51 12.87
C GLN A 507 -22.64 5.50 13.59
N GLY A 508 -22.98 4.42 14.32
CA GLY A 508 -24.32 4.19 14.86
C GLY A 508 -25.30 3.56 13.84
N ARG A 509 -24.85 2.60 13.02
CA ARG A 509 -25.61 1.87 11.97
C ARG A 509 -25.38 0.34 11.99
#